data_AF-D6K0N9-F1
#
_entry.id   AF-D6K0N9-F1
#
_cell.length_a   1.000
_cell.length_b   1.000
_cell.length_c   1.000
_cell.angle_alpha   90.00
_cell.angle_beta   90.00
_cell.angle_gamma   90.00
#
_symmetry.space_group_name_H-M   'P 1'
#
loop_
_entity.id
_entity.type
_entity.pdbx_description
1 polymer ?
#
loop_
_entity_poly.entity_id
_entity_poly.type
_entity_poly.pdbx_seq_one_letter_code
_entity_poly.pdbx_strand_id
1 'polypeptide(L)'
;MTLGTPYQGPGSAANIPQRGPGRRPFPLPHGRLRRPRPPPCRACTTCCPASCAWRRTDTVRRLTPADVADLGGDKDLFRASQDFFETLARDPLPGLRPVAGVGQATVQSMRLVSGVVHASEYCFRADGDGELKRDAHGRPLRFPGKGDGTVHRPSASPARNTQNISAQHGALASGSQAQVAVSSFLLEDDHLGQEQADRVLGLQVPDYVRAAAKWDLSVTGADDPAGVTCSVSAVDSEYSRTARVQTDGDRLRATVSVPDTGLYRVTVAADHSPPLTQLVFAGPDGTRFLDE
;
A
#
# COMPACT_ATOMS: atom_id res chain seq x y z
N MET A 1 -13.92 0.89 -4.62
CA MET A 1 -12.64 1.20 -3.95
C MET A 1 -12.87 2.11 -2.75
N THR A 2 -12.03 2.02 -1.71
CA THR A 2 -12.06 2.93 -0.54
C THR A 2 -10.65 3.44 -0.21
N LEU A 3 -10.52 4.67 0.28
CA LEU A 3 -9.22 5.30 0.57
C LEU A 3 -9.14 5.64 2.07
N GLY A 4 -8.14 5.08 2.76
CA GLY A 4 -7.84 5.40 4.17
C GLY A 4 -8.99 5.10 5.14
N THR A 5 -9.95 4.25 4.76
CA THR A 5 -11.17 4.02 5.55
C THR A 5 -10.86 3.31 6.86
N PRO A 6 -11.28 3.84 8.01
CA PRO A 6 -11.00 3.23 9.31
C PRO A 6 -12.08 2.19 9.66
N TYR A 7 -11.97 0.97 9.12
CA TYR A 7 -12.91 -0.13 9.36
C TYR A 7 -12.98 -0.59 10.82
N GLN A 8 -12.01 -0.22 11.65
CA GLN A 8 -12.00 -0.48 13.08
C GLN A 8 -11.87 0.81 13.90
N GLY A 9 -12.24 1.95 13.29
CA GLY A 9 -12.07 3.31 13.81
C GLY A 9 -10.61 3.81 13.81
N PRO A 10 -10.40 5.14 13.79
CA PRO A 10 -9.08 5.76 13.94
C PRO A 10 -8.66 5.86 15.41
N GLY A 11 -7.39 5.57 15.71
CA GLY A 11 -6.84 5.70 17.06
C GLY A 11 -6.75 7.16 17.56
N SER A 12 -6.71 8.11 16.64
CA SER A 12 -6.59 9.54 16.93
C SER A 12 -7.88 10.19 17.43
N ALA A 13 -9.06 9.58 17.23
CA ALA A 13 -10.34 10.15 17.62
C ALA A 13 -10.44 10.40 19.13
N ALA A 14 -9.82 9.56 19.96
CA ALA A 14 -9.78 9.73 21.41
C ALA A 14 -8.87 10.88 21.89
N ASN A 15 -7.95 11.36 21.05
CA ASN A 15 -7.06 12.48 21.36
C ASN A 15 -7.65 13.85 21.01
N ILE A 16 -8.69 13.90 20.17
CA ILE A 16 -9.30 15.15 19.71
C ILE A 16 -10.11 15.86 20.82
N PRO A 17 -10.88 15.17 21.68
CA PRO A 17 -11.63 15.81 22.77
C PRO A 17 -10.75 16.52 23.81
N GLN A 18 -9.51 16.06 24.01
CA GLN A 18 -8.61 16.60 25.03
C GLN A 18 -7.85 17.87 24.59
N ARG A 19 -7.78 18.20 23.30
CA ARG A 19 -6.93 19.29 22.79
C ARG A 19 -7.53 20.70 22.87
N GLY A 20 -8.75 20.85 23.39
CA GLY A 20 -9.40 22.14 23.55
C GLY A 20 -9.67 22.89 22.22
N PRO A 21 -10.46 23.98 22.25
CA PRO A 21 -10.69 24.81 21.08
C PRO A 21 -9.40 25.58 20.74
N GLY A 22 -8.73 25.22 19.64
CA GLY A 22 -7.58 25.99 19.12
C GLY A 22 -6.49 25.19 18.41
N ARG A 23 -6.46 23.86 18.51
CA ARG A 23 -5.48 23.01 17.80
C ARG A 23 -6.15 21.88 17.02
N ARG A 24 -7.03 22.26 16.08
CA ARG A 24 -7.48 21.37 14.99
C ARG A 24 -6.45 21.43 13.85
N PRO A 25 -6.25 20.36 13.07
CA PRO A 25 -5.31 20.34 11.93
C PRO A 25 -5.78 21.14 10.71
N PHE A 26 -6.92 21.83 10.79
CA PHE A 26 -7.40 22.74 9.76
C PHE A 26 -7.29 24.20 10.24
N PRO A 27 -6.62 25.10 9.48
CA PRO A 27 -6.55 26.51 9.82
C PRO A 27 -7.93 27.14 9.56
N LEU A 28 -8.71 27.34 10.62
CA LEU A 28 -9.90 28.20 10.55
C LEU A 28 -9.54 29.58 11.11
N PRO A 29 -9.89 30.67 10.39
CA PRO A 29 -9.47 32.03 10.73
C PRO A 29 -9.90 32.41 12.16
N HIS A 30 -8.91 32.74 12.98
CA HIS A 30 -8.98 32.89 14.45
C HIS A 30 -9.82 34.10 14.97
N GLY A 31 -10.55 34.80 14.11
CA GLY A 31 -11.16 36.09 14.45
C GLY A 31 -12.54 36.05 15.09
N ARG A 32 -13.23 34.90 15.11
CA ARG A 32 -14.59 34.80 15.67
C ARG A 32 -14.74 33.46 16.36
N LEU A 33 -14.77 33.46 17.69
CA LEU A 33 -15.49 32.54 18.59
C LEU A 33 -14.97 32.71 20.03
N ARG A 34 -15.43 33.78 20.71
CA ARG A 34 -15.39 33.87 22.18
C ARG A 34 -16.72 33.27 22.70
N ARG A 35 -16.63 32.04 23.27
CA ARG A 35 -17.65 31.26 24.02
C ARG A 35 -18.88 30.72 23.24
N PRO A 36 -19.59 29.66 23.72
CA PRO A 36 -19.31 28.68 24.79
C PRO A 36 -18.82 27.31 24.23
N ARG A 37 -18.53 26.36 25.11
CA ARG A 37 -18.06 24.99 24.80
C ARG A 37 -18.97 24.35 23.72
N PRO A 38 -18.47 24.06 22.50
CA PRO A 38 -19.30 23.41 21.50
C PRO A 38 -19.62 21.98 21.96
N PRO A 39 -20.81 21.44 21.62
CA PRO A 39 -21.15 20.06 21.91
C PRO A 39 -20.09 19.11 21.35
N PRO A 40 -19.89 17.91 21.94
CA PRO A 40 -18.95 16.92 21.43
C PRO A 40 -19.21 16.74 19.94
N CYS A 41 -18.17 16.95 19.14
CA CYS A 41 -18.27 16.85 17.69
C CYS A 41 -18.72 15.41 17.36
N ARG A 42 -19.92 15.24 16.80
CA ARG A 42 -20.53 13.92 16.52
C ARG A 42 -19.59 12.99 15.76
N ALA A 43 -18.75 13.53 14.88
CA ALA A 43 -17.75 12.79 14.12
C ALA A 43 -16.62 12.19 14.99
N CYS A 44 -16.25 12.84 16.09
CA CYS A 44 -15.22 12.34 17.01
C CYS A 44 -15.74 11.19 17.89
N THR A 45 -17.04 11.19 18.18
CA THR A 45 -17.73 10.14 18.95
C THR A 45 -18.09 8.91 18.10
N THR A 46 -18.40 9.08 16.80
CA THR A 46 -18.63 7.95 15.86
C THR A 46 -17.36 7.22 15.46
N CYS A 47 -16.21 7.88 15.54
CA CYS A 47 -14.91 7.32 15.13
C CYS A 47 -14.16 6.69 16.31
N CYS A 48 -14.83 6.38 17.42
CA CYS A 48 -14.17 5.77 18.56
C CYS A 48 -13.68 4.34 18.20
N PRO A 49 -12.38 4.05 18.38
CA PRO A 49 -11.73 2.88 17.80
C PRO A 49 -12.11 1.56 18.46
N ALA A 50 -12.62 0.61 17.67
CA ALA A 50 -12.82 -0.80 18.06
C ALA A 50 -11.48 -1.54 18.30
N SER A 51 -10.42 -1.01 17.72
CA SER A 51 -9.05 -1.55 17.73
C SER A 51 -8.17 -1.03 18.86
N CYS A 52 -8.58 0.03 19.57
CA CYS A 52 -7.73 0.60 20.62
C CYS A 52 -7.77 -0.21 21.90
N ALA A 53 -6.58 -0.66 22.28
CA ALA A 53 -6.29 -1.18 23.59
C ALA A 53 -6.25 -0.05 24.62
N TRP A 54 -7.09 -0.18 25.63
CA TRP A 54 -7.09 0.58 26.87
C TRP A 54 -6.25 -0.14 27.92
N ARG A 55 -5.24 0.55 28.46
CA ARG A 55 -4.45 0.04 29.59
C ARG A 55 -4.81 0.74 30.90
N ARG A 56 -5.35 -0.01 31.86
CA ARG A 56 -5.46 0.40 33.27
C ARG A 56 -4.53 -0.50 34.09
N THR A 57 -3.57 0.12 34.77
CA THR A 57 -2.44 -0.55 35.45
C THR A 57 -1.75 -1.56 34.53
N ASP A 58 -2.09 -2.85 34.58
CA ASP A 58 -1.49 -3.93 33.78
C ASP A 58 -2.49 -4.77 32.98
N THR A 59 -3.75 -4.35 32.98
CA THR A 59 -4.79 -4.96 32.14
C THR A 59 -4.94 -4.17 30.87
N VAL A 60 -5.00 -4.89 29.74
CA VAL A 60 -5.28 -4.32 28.43
C VAL A 60 -6.62 -4.86 27.98
N ARG A 61 -7.55 -3.98 27.64
CA ARG A 61 -8.88 -4.35 27.14
C ARG A 61 -9.37 -3.36 26.10
N ARG A 62 -10.44 -3.68 25.38
CA ARG A 62 -11.13 -2.69 24.54
C ARG A 62 -11.86 -1.66 25.41
N LEU A 63 -12.09 -0.48 24.84
CA LEU A 63 -12.97 0.52 25.44
C LEU A 63 -14.39 -0.03 25.54
N THR A 64 -15.04 0.26 26.66
CA THR A 64 -16.47 0.03 26.86
C THR A 64 -17.23 1.34 26.68
N PRO A 65 -18.56 1.29 26.46
CA PRO A 65 -19.39 2.49 26.43
C PRO A 65 -19.27 3.33 27.71
N ALA A 66 -19.03 2.70 28.88
CA ALA A 66 -18.81 3.41 30.13
C ALA A 66 -17.51 4.20 30.12
N ASP A 67 -16.40 3.63 29.62
CA ASP A 67 -15.14 4.37 29.50
C ASP A 67 -15.26 5.57 28.57
N VAL A 68 -16.03 5.43 27.47
CA VAL A 68 -16.29 6.55 26.56
C VAL A 68 -17.08 7.65 27.25
N ALA A 69 -18.08 7.30 28.06
CA ALA A 69 -18.81 8.27 28.88
C ALA A 69 -17.89 8.98 29.91
N ASP A 70 -17.01 8.23 30.57
CA ASP A 70 -16.02 8.78 31.53
C ASP A 70 -15.05 9.75 30.86
N LEU A 71 -14.75 9.54 29.57
CA LEU A 71 -13.96 10.46 28.73
C LEU A 71 -14.75 11.65 28.19
N GLY A 72 -16.05 11.75 28.52
CA GLY A 72 -16.96 12.80 28.05
C GLY A 72 -17.51 12.57 26.64
N GLY A 73 -17.46 11.34 26.13
CA GLY A 73 -18.06 10.91 24.87
C GLY A 73 -19.50 10.41 25.03
N ASP A 74 -20.14 10.16 23.90
CA ASP A 74 -21.51 9.62 23.84
C ASP A 74 -21.47 8.08 23.78
N LYS A 75 -21.96 7.44 24.85
CA LYS A 75 -21.95 5.97 24.99
C LYS A 75 -22.87 5.26 24.00
N ASP A 76 -23.98 5.88 23.61
CA ASP A 76 -24.98 5.26 22.75
C ASP A 76 -24.50 5.36 21.30
N LEU A 77 -23.87 6.48 20.94
CA LEU A 77 -23.18 6.64 19.67
C LEU A 77 -21.97 5.71 19.53
N PHE A 78 -21.24 5.47 20.62
CA PHE A 78 -20.17 4.47 20.64
C PHE A 78 -20.70 3.06 20.38
N ARG A 79 -21.76 2.65 21.08
CA ARG A 79 -22.43 1.35 20.84
C ARG A 79 -22.88 1.20 19.40
N ALA A 80 -23.62 2.19 18.87
CA ALA A 80 -24.09 2.16 17.50
C ALA A 80 -22.94 2.06 16.48
N SER A 81 -21.80 2.69 16.78
CA SER A 81 -20.60 2.58 15.94
C SER A 81 -19.97 1.19 16.03
N GLN A 82 -19.89 0.59 17.22
CA GLN A 82 -19.42 -0.79 17.41
C GLN A 82 -20.31 -1.77 16.63
N ASP A 83 -21.62 -1.67 16.78
CA ASP A 83 -22.59 -2.52 16.09
C ASP A 83 -22.42 -2.40 14.55
N PHE A 84 -22.29 -1.18 14.04
CA PHE A 84 -22.04 -0.94 12.61
C PHE A 84 -20.77 -1.62 12.10
N PHE A 85 -19.64 -1.48 12.82
CA PHE A 85 -18.38 -2.10 12.41
C PHE A 85 -18.40 -3.63 12.56
N GLU A 86 -19.11 -4.17 13.55
CA GLU A 86 -19.32 -5.61 13.68
C GLU A 86 -20.15 -6.17 12.52
N THR A 87 -21.19 -5.47 12.08
CA THR A 87 -21.95 -5.84 10.88
C THR A 87 -21.05 -5.80 9.63
N LEU A 88 -20.28 -4.73 9.44
CA LEU A 88 -19.39 -4.60 8.29
C LEU A 88 -18.28 -5.67 8.25
N ALA A 89 -17.84 -6.16 9.42
CA ALA A 89 -16.87 -7.24 9.51
C ALA A 89 -17.48 -8.62 9.18
N ARG A 90 -18.78 -8.82 9.44
CA ARG A 90 -19.50 -10.07 9.13
C ARG A 90 -19.91 -10.15 7.65
N ASP A 91 -20.34 -9.03 7.10
CA ASP A 91 -20.85 -8.92 5.74
C ASP A 91 -19.89 -8.07 4.88
N PRO A 92 -18.79 -8.66 4.38
CA PRO A 92 -17.82 -7.92 3.59
C PRO A 92 -18.46 -7.36 2.32
N LEU A 93 -18.16 -6.10 2.01
CA LEU A 93 -18.67 -5.44 0.81
C LEU A 93 -18.14 -6.17 -0.46
N PRO A 94 -19.02 -6.65 -1.35
CA PRO A 94 -18.60 -7.29 -2.60
C PRO A 94 -17.72 -6.36 -3.44
N GLY A 95 -16.67 -6.91 -4.05
CA GLY A 95 -15.75 -6.13 -4.90
C GLY A 95 -14.96 -5.04 -4.17
N LEU A 96 -14.92 -5.06 -2.82
CA LEU A 96 -14.20 -4.07 -2.06
C LEU A 96 -12.69 -4.14 -2.35
N ARG A 97 -12.14 -3.00 -2.75
CA ARG A 97 -10.70 -2.79 -2.92
C ARG A 97 -10.24 -1.67 -1.98
N PRO A 98 -9.74 -2.01 -0.78
CA PRO A 98 -9.25 -1.02 0.16
C PRO A 98 -7.88 -0.49 -0.25
N VAL A 99 -7.67 0.81 -0.05
CA VAL A 99 -6.36 1.46 -0.15
C VAL A 99 -6.00 2.01 1.21
N ALA A 100 -4.89 1.54 1.77
CA ALA A 100 -4.40 1.93 3.08
C ALA A 100 -3.12 2.75 2.97
N GLY A 101 -3.08 3.91 3.64
CA GLY A 101 -1.83 4.62 3.84
C GLY A 101 -0.95 3.90 4.88
N VAL A 102 0.35 3.81 4.61
CA VAL A 102 1.32 3.08 5.45
C VAL A 102 2.62 3.87 5.66
N GLY A 103 3.44 3.37 6.58
CA GLY A 103 4.80 3.88 6.81
C GLY A 103 4.89 5.01 7.85
N GLN A 104 3.77 5.59 8.25
CA GLN A 104 3.71 6.70 9.20
C GLN A 104 3.49 6.22 10.64
N ALA A 105 4.02 6.98 11.59
CA ALA A 105 3.74 6.81 13.01
C ALA A 105 2.25 7.07 13.27
N THR A 106 1.53 6.09 13.81
CA THR A 106 0.08 6.19 14.02
C THR A 106 -0.29 5.70 15.41
N VAL A 107 -1.09 6.48 16.13
CA VAL A 107 -1.66 6.11 17.43
C VAL A 107 -2.53 4.87 17.30
N GLN A 108 -2.30 3.89 18.18
CA GLN A 108 -2.94 2.56 18.16
C GLN A 108 -3.47 2.13 19.51
N SER A 109 -2.88 2.61 20.59
CA SER A 109 -3.35 2.32 21.95
C SER A 109 -3.33 3.58 22.80
N MET A 110 -4.02 3.51 23.92
CA MET A 110 -4.06 4.59 24.89
C MET A 110 -4.11 4.07 26.32
N ARG A 111 -3.69 4.91 27.26
CA ARG A 111 -3.91 4.71 28.68
C ARG A 111 -4.48 5.97 29.30
N LEU A 112 -5.36 5.84 30.28
CA LEU A 112 -5.82 6.96 31.09
C LEU A 112 -5.08 6.95 32.42
N VAL A 113 -4.44 8.06 32.73
CA VAL A 113 -3.74 8.27 34.00
C VAL A 113 -4.29 9.55 34.59
N SER A 114 -4.95 9.46 35.74
CA SER A 114 -5.52 10.63 36.44
C SER A 114 -6.39 11.53 35.55
N GLY A 115 -7.23 10.92 34.70
CA GLY A 115 -8.10 11.65 33.77
C GLY A 115 -7.41 12.15 32.48
N VAL A 116 -6.12 11.89 32.29
CA VAL A 116 -5.35 12.31 31.11
C VAL A 116 -5.11 11.12 30.18
N VAL A 117 -5.45 11.26 28.89
CA VAL A 117 -5.23 10.21 27.89
C VAL A 117 -3.81 10.33 27.36
N HIS A 118 -3.04 9.25 27.51
CA HIS A 118 -1.74 9.10 26.90
C HIS A 118 -1.85 8.13 25.74
N ALA A 119 -1.73 8.66 24.54
CA ALA A 119 -1.68 7.89 23.31
C ALA A 119 -0.33 7.19 23.12
N SER A 120 -0.35 6.09 22.37
CA SER A 120 0.84 5.30 22.08
C SER A 120 0.77 4.71 20.67
N GLU A 121 1.92 4.62 20.01
CA GLU A 121 2.08 4.20 18.61
C GLU A 121 2.39 2.69 18.47
N TYR A 122 1.95 1.92 19.47
CA TYR A 122 2.05 0.48 19.49
C TYR A 122 0.68 -0.14 19.77
N CYS A 123 0.51 -1.40 19.35
CA CYS A 123 -0.63 -2.22 19.67
C CYS A 123 -0.24 -3.43 20.52
N PHE A 124 -1.25 -4.16 21.00
CA PHE A 124 -1.08 -5.45 21.65
C PHE A 124 -1.70 -6.51 20.74
N ARG A 125 -1.16 -7.72 20.78
CA ARG A 125 -1.66 -8.86 19.99
C ARG A 125 -2.07 -9.98 20.92
N ALA A 126 -3.09 -10.71 20.52
CA ALA A 126 -3.46 -11.96 21.15
C ALA A 126 -2.73 -13.15 20.50
N ASP A 127 -2.61 -14.24 21.24
CA ASP A 127 -2.30 -15.58 20.75
C ASP A 127 -3.55 -16.24 20.14
N GLY A 128 -3.41 -17.46 19.64
CA GLY A 128 -4.51 -18.19 18.98
C GLY A 128 -5.68 -18.54 19.91
N ASP A 129 -5.45 -18.53 21.22
CA ASP A 129 -6.44 -18.72 22.28
C ASP A 129 -7.17 -17.43 22.67
N GLY A 130 -6.81 -16.29 22.07
CA GLY A 130 -7.38 -14.98 22.37
C GLY A 130 -6.74 -14.26 23.56
N GLU A 131 -5.81 -14.90 24.28
CA GLU A 131 -5.07 -14.27 25.37
C GLU A 131 -3.99 -13.34 24.84
N LEU A 132 -3.69 -12.27 25.58
CA LEU A 132 -2.66 -11.32 25.15
C LEU A 132 -1.27 -11.94 25.22
N LYS A 133 -0.48 -11.71 24.16
CA LYS A 133 0.94 -12.02 24.13
C LYS A 133 1.67 -11.29 25.24
N ARG A 134 2.42 -12.02 26.06
CA ARG A 134 3.16 -11.50 27.22
C ARG A 134 4.64 -11.84 27.16
N ASP A 135 5.47 -11.01 27.80
CA ASP A 135 6.89 -11.28 28.00
C ASP A 135 7.12 -12.33 29.11
N ALA A 136 8.37 -12.71 29.33
CA ALA A 136 8.75 -13.66 30.40
C ALA A 136 8.38 -13.20 31.82
N HIS A 137 8.01 -11.93 32.00
CA HIS A 137 7.57 -11.35 33.27
C HIS A 137 6.06 -11.12 33.33
N GLY A 138 5.29 -11.67 32.37
CA GLY A 138 3.84 -11.55 32.31
C GLY A 138 3.32 -10.19 31.83
N ARG A 139 4.18 -9.29 31.33
CA ARG A 139 3.77 -7.97 30.82
C ARG A 139 3.29 -8.07 29.38
N PRO A 140 2.19 -7.39 28.99
CA PRO A 140 1.71 -7.42 27.60
C PRO A 140 2.79 -6.90 26.63
N LEU A 141 3.10 -7.70 25.60
CA LEU A 141 4.05 -7.35 24.56
C LEU A 141 3.51 -6.22 23.69
N ARG A 142 4.37 -5.22 23.46
CA ARG A 142 4.06 -4.05 22.64
C ARG A 142 4.61 -4.26 21.25
N PHE A 143 3.73 -4.18 20.26
CA PHE A 143 4.11 -4.32 18.86
C PHE A 143 4.09 -2.94 18.21
N PRO A 144 5.23 -2.42 17.73
CA PRO A 144 5.22 -1.19 16.97
C PRO A 144 4.41 -1.43 15.70
N GLY A 145 3.52 -0.49 15.38
CA GLY A 145 2.71 -0.54 14.18
C GLY A 145 2.75 0.79 13.46
N LYS A 146 2.47 0.77 12.17
CA LYS A 146 2.41 1.97 11.33
C LYS A 146 1.06 2.07 10.63
N GLY A 147 0.78 3.24 10.10
CA GLY A 147 -0.36 3.52 9.25
C GLY A 147 -0.12 4.78 8.45
N ASP A 148 -1.15 5.61 8.32
CA ASP A 148 -1.12 6.84 7.54
C ASP A 148 -1.01 8.11 8.42
N GLY A 149 -0.67 7.96 9.70
CA GLY A 149 -0.64 9.04 10.69
C GLY A 149 -1.95 9.24 11.45
N THR A 150 -3.06 8.68 10.97
CA THR A 150 -4.40 8.81 11.58
C THR A 150 -5.05 7.44 11.81
N VAL A 151 -5.06 6.62 10.77
CA VAL A 151 -5.60 5.26 10.71
C VAL A 151 -4.41 4.31 10.66
N HIS A 152 -4.37 3.36 11.59
CA HIS A 152 -3.33 2.34 11.59
C HIS A 152 -3.67 1.25 10.56
N ARG A 153 -2.64 0.65 9.95
CA ARG A 153 -2.82 -0.24 8.79
C ARG A 153 -3.86 -1.35 9.01
N PRO A 154 -3.86 -2.12 10.12
CA PRO A 154 -4.90 -3.13 10.36
C PRO A 154 -6.35 -2.61 10.32
N SER A 155 -6.61 -1.38 10.76
CA SER A 155 -7.94 -0.76 10.65
C SER A 155 -8.29 -0.34 9.22
N ALA A 156 -7.29 -0.01 8.39
CA ALA A 156 -7.49 0.34 6.99
C ALA A 156 -7.47 -0.87 6.03
N SER A 157 -7.13 -2.06 6.53
CA SER A 157 -6.93 -3.27 5.72
C SER A 157 -7.85 -4.41 6.14
N PRO A 158 -9.17 -4.32 5.91
CA PRO A 158 -10.13 -5.35 6.31
C PRO A 158 -9.99 -6.63 5.49
N ALA A 159 -9.33 -6.56 4.33
CA ALA A 159 -9.19 -7.66 3.39
C ALA A 159 -7.73 -7.81 2.90
N ARG A 160 -7.36 -9.02 2.46
CA ARG A 160 -6.00 -9.35 1.99
C ARG A 160 -5.61 -8.60 0.71
N ASN A 161 -6.58 -8.20 -0.11
CA ASN A 161 -6.39 -7.43 -1.34
C ASN A 161 -6.21 -5.92 -1.10
N THR A 162 -5.88 -5.50 0.13
CA THR A 162 -5.65 -4.09 0.43
C THR A 162 -4.36 -3.59 -0.24
N GLN A 163 -4.49 -2.57 -1.07
CA GLN A 163 -3.35 -1.88 -1.66
C GLN A 163 -2.73 -0.91 -0.64
N ASN A 164 -1.43 -1.01 -0.43
CA ASN A 164 -0.72 -0.14 0.52
C ASN A 164 -0.02 0.99 -0.24
N ILE A 165 -0.24 2.22 0.20
CA ILE A 165 0.38 3.43 -0.36
C ILE A 165 1.18 4.13 0.74
N SER A 166 2.41 4.55 0.44
CA SER A 166 3.21 5.30 1.42
C SER A 166 2.79 6.77 1.43
N ALA A 167 1.66 7.07 2.07
CA ALA A 167 1.11 8.42 2.16
C ALA A 167 0.48 8.67 3.54
N GLN A 168 0.46 9.93 3.95
CA GLN A 168 -0.32 10.37 5.11
C GLN A 168 -1.82 10.41 4.78
N HIS A 169 -2.68 10.31 5.80
CA HIS A 169 -4.13 10.21 5.65
C HIS A 169 -4.71 11.29 4.72
N GLY A 170 -4.38 12.56 4.97
CA GLY A 170 -4.84 13.69 4.15
C GLY A 170 -4.30 13.68 2.72
N ALA A 171 -3.14 13.07 2.50
CA ALA A 171 -2.53 12.96 1.18
C ALA A 171 -3.11 11.79 0.35
N LEU A 172 -3.84 10.85 0.95
CA LEU A 172 -4.51 9.78 0.20
C LEU A 172 -5.59 10.31 -0.74
N ALA A 173 -6.20 11.46 -0.44
CA ALA A 173 -7.26 12.04 -1.26
C ALA A 173 -6.76 12.67 -2.57
N SER A 174 -5.49 13.09 -2.62
CA SER A 174 -4.95 13.88 -3.74
C SER A 174 -3.58 13.43 -4.24
N GLY A 175 -2.89 12.53 -3.54
CA GLY A 175 -1.55 12.09 -3.88
C GLY A 175 -1.51 11.31 -5.19
N SER A 176 -0.44 11.51 -5.97
CA SER A 176 -0.26 10.86 -7.28
C SER A 176 -0.34 9.34 -7.21
N GLN A 177 0.18 8.70 -6.16
CA GLN A 177 0.06 7.25 -5.98
C GLN A 177 -1.40 6.80 -5.78
N ALA A 178 -2.21 7.58 -5.07
CA ALA A 178 -3.62 7.28 -4.90
C ALA A 178 -4.40 7.52 -6.21
N GLN A 179 -4.04 8.54 -6.97
CA GLN A 179 -4.60 8.78 -8.31
C GLN A 179 -4.30 7.59 -9.24
N VAL A 180 -3.06 7.09 -9.27
CA VAL A 180 -2.69 5.89 -10.05
C VAL A 180 -3.51 4.68 -9.62
N ALA A 181 -3.69 4.45 -8.31
CA ALA A 181 -4.51 3.36 -7.81
C ALA A 181 -5.99 3.48 -8.25
N VAL A 182 -6.55 4.68 -8.15
CA VAL A 182 -7.93 4.96 -8.58
C VAL A 182 -8.07 4.82 -10.09
N SER A 183 -7.15 5.37 -10.88
CA SER A 183 -7.14 5.25 -12.34
C SER A 183 -7.01 3.79 -12.77
N SER A 184 -6.10 3.01 -12.17
CA SER A 184 -6.00 1.57 -12.39
C SER A 184 -7.35 0.90 -12.13
N PHE A 185 -7.96 1.16 -10.97
CA PHE A 185 -9.25 0.56 -10.64
C PHE A 185 -10.39 0.94 -11.59
N LEU A 186 -10.42 2.18 -12.09
CA LEU A 186 -11.47 2.65 -13.00
C LEU A 186 -11.26 2.18 -14.44
N LEU A 187 -10.01 1.94 -14.84
CA LEU A 187 -9.62 1.52 -16.18
C LEU A 187 -9.45 0.00 -16.29
N GLU A 188 -9.39 -0.70 -15.16
CA GLU A 188 -9.43 -2.16 -15.12
C GLU A 188 -10.79 -2.63 -15.63
N ASP A 189 -10.77 -3.34 -16.76
CA ASP A 189 -11.90 -4.07 -17.29
C ASP A 189 -12.20 -5.27 -16.37
N ASP A 190 -13.47 -5.63 -16.18
CA ASP A 190 -13.92 -6.76 -15.36
C ASP A 190 -13.43 -8.13 -15.92
N HIS A 191 -12.78 -8.11 -17.08
CA HIS A 191 -12.20 -9.26 -17.77
C HIS A 191 -10.76 -9.52 -17.33
N LEU A 192 -10.58 -9.91 -16.06
CA LEU A 192 -9.29 -10.40 -15.53
C LEU A 192 -8.97 -11.86 -15.92
N GLY A 193 -9.69 -12.42 -16.88
CA GLY A 193 -9.29 -13.59 -17.66
C GLY A 193 -8.88 -13.12 -19.05
N GLN A 194 -7.66 -13.46 -19.49
CA GLN A 194 -7.12 -13.04 -20.78
C GLN A 194 -8.10 -13.36 -21.92
N GLU A 195 -8.74 -12.34 -22.49
CA GLU A 195 -8.87 -12.37 -23.94
C GLU A 195 -7.43 -12.21 -24.46
N GLN A 196 -6.92 -13.21 -25.18
CA GLN A 196 -5.57 -13.27 -25.75
C GLN A 196 -5.29 -12.15 -26.79
N ALA A 197 -6.01 -11.04 -26.73
CA ALA A 197 -6.03 -9.93 -27.67
C ALA A 197 -5.44 -8.64 -27.09
N ASP A 198 -4.94 -8.65 -25.84
CA ASP A 198 -4.34 -7.44 -25.27
C ASP A 198 -2.98 -7.16 -25.93
N ARG A 199 -2.86 -5.98 -26.56
CA ARG A 199 -1.69 -5.53 -27.33
C ARG A 199 -0.54 -5.08 -26.43
N VAL A 200 -0.48 -5.56 -25.18
CA VAL A 200 0.59 -5.19 -24.26
C VAL A 200 1.87 -5.86 -24.74
N LEU A 201 2.90 -5.04 -25.00
CA LEU A 201 4.19 -5.57 -25.42
C LEU A 201 4.71 -6.57 -24.38
N GLY A 202 5.34 -7.64 -24.86
CA GLY A 202 6.16 -8.53 -24.06
C GLY A 202 7.53 -8.67 -24.68
N LEU A 203 8.54 -8.86 -23.84
CA LEU A 203 9.93 -9.05 -24.26
C LEU A 203 10.48 -10.28 -23.54
N GLN A 204 11.06 -11.19 -24.32
CA GLN A 204 11.81 -12.33 -23.80
C GLN A 204 13.20 -12.30 -24.40
N VAL A 205 14.20 -12.18 -23.53
CA VAL A 205 15.63 -12.24 -23.84
C VAL A 205 16.30 -13.28 -22.94
N PRO A 206 17.38 -13.93 -23.38
CA PRO A 206 18.19 -14.77 -22.48
C PRO A 206 18.85 -13.92 -21.39
N ASP A 207 18.97 -14.43 -20.18
CA ASP A 207 19.68 -13.73 -19.10
C ASP A 207 21.21 -13.69 -19.34
N TYR A 208 21.73 -14.71 -20.03
CA TYR A 208 23.14 -14.88 -20.38
C TYR A 208 23.31 -15.17 -21.87
N VAL A 209 24.25 -14.47 -22.50
CA VAL A 209 24.66 -14.70 -23.89
C VAL A 209 26.18 -14.70 -24.01
N ARG A 210 26.70 -15.28 -25.09
CA ARG A 210 28.13 -15.17 -25.40
C ARG A 210 28.41 -13.85 -26.12
N ALA A 211 29.47 -13.15 -25.72
CA ALA A 211 29.97 -12.02 -26.49
C ALA A 211 30.26 -12.43 -27.94
N ALA A 212 30.02 -11.52 -28.88
CA ALA A 212 30.08 -11.70 -30.34
C ALA A 212 29.16 -12.77 -30.96
N ALA A 213 28.52 -13.63 -30.17
CA ALA A 213 27.58 -14.62 -30.68
C ALA A 213 26.24 -13.98 -31.02
N LYS A 214 25.57 -14.53 -32.04
CA LYS A 214 24.19 -14.21 -32.35
C LYS A 214 23.27 -14.96 -31.39
N TRP A 215 22.24 -14.26 -30.91
CA TRP A 215 21.19 -14.81 -30.07
C TRP A 215 19.87 -14.14 -30.42
N ASP A 216 18.78 -14.80 -30.06
CA ASP A 216 17.45 -14.35 -30.42
C ASP A 216 16.72 -13.77 -29.22
N LEU A 217 15.94 -12.73 -29.49
CA LEU A 217 14.90 -12.23 -28.60
C LEU A 217 13.56 -12.34 -29.28
N SER A 218 12.51 -12.55 -28.49
CA SER A 218 11.13 -12.56 -28.98
C SER A 218 10.33 -11.43 -28.37
N VAL A 219 9.48 -10.84 -29.21
CA VAL A 219 8.53 -9.78 -28.86
C VAL A 219 7.12 -10.33 -29.02
N THR A 220 6.25 -10.06 -28.06
CA THR A 220 4.82 -10.41 -28.09
C THR A 220 3.98 -9.15 -27.94
N GLY A 221 2.68 -9.22 -28.24
CA GLY A 221 1.76 -8.07 -28.10
C GLY A 221 1.86 -7.03 -29.23
N ALA A 222 2.48 -7.40 -30.35
CA ALA A 222 2.49 -6.63 -31.60
C ALA A 222 2.42 -7.58 -32.79
N ASP A 223 1.63 -7.22 -33.80
CA ASP A 223 1.38 -8.06 -34.99
C ASP A 223 2.19 -7.62 -36.21
N ASP A 224 2.70 -6.38 -36.21
CA ASP A 224 3.47 -5.80 -37.31
C ASP A 224 4.88 -5.41 -36.85
N PRO A 225 5.96 -6.00 -37.40
CA PRO A 225 7.33 -5.62 -37.08
C PRO A 225 7.65 -4.15 -37.41
N ALA A 226 6.92 -3.50 -38.34
CA ALA A 226 7.14 -2.09 -38.67
C ALA A 226 6.75 -1.14 -37.54
N GLY A 227 5.83 -1.55 -36.66
CA GLY A 227 5.39 -0.77 -35.50
C GLY A 227 6.26 -0.97 -34.25
N VAL A 228 7.33 -1.77 -34.33
CA VAL A 228 8.18 -2.13 -33.19
C VAL A 228 9.62 -1.70 -33.42
N THR A 229 10.13 -0.86 -32.53
CA THR A 229 11.56 -0.53 -32.49
C THR A 229 12.24 -1.34 -31.40
N CYS A 230 13.26 -2.13 -31.76
CA CYS A 230 14.11 -2.83 -30.82
C CYS A 230 15.54 -2.26 -30.86
N SER A 231 16.12 -1.97 -29.71
CA SER A 231 17.49 -1.49 -29.59
C SER A 231 18.23 -2.17 -28.45
N VAL A 232 19.54 -2.32 -28.59
CA VAL A 232 20.44 -2.87 -27.58
C VAL A 232 21.54 -1.86 -27.32
N SER A 233 21.69 -1.48 -26.06
CA SER A 233 22.71 -0.51 -25.60
C SER A 233 23.56 -1.10 -24.49
N ALA A 234 24.84 -0.76 -24.44
CA ALA A 234 25.67 -1.08 -23.28
C ALA A 234 25.28 -0.17 -22.10
N VAL A 235 25.35 -0.72 -20.88
CA VAL A 235 25.07 0.07 -19.67
C VAL A 235 26.25 1.00 -19.33
N ASP A 236 27.47 0.54 -19.59
CA ASP A 236 28.72 1.21 -19.17
C ASP A 236 29.58 1.71 -20.35
N SER A 237 29.04 1.72 -21.58
CA SER A 237 29.75 2.24 -22.77
C SER A 237 28.80 2.87 -23.78
N GLU A 238 29.34 3.57 -24.78
CA GLU A 238 28.54 4.24 -25.82
C GLU A 238 27.97 3.29 -26.89
N TYR A 239 28.10 1.97 -26.72
CA TYR A 239 27.54 1.02 -27.67
C TYR A 239 26.01 1.11 -27.68
N SER A 240 25.43 1.34 -28.86
CA SER A 240 23.99 1.27 -29.09
C SER A 240 23.72 0.81 -30.53
N ARG A 241 22.77 -0.12 -30.68
CA ARG A 241 22.41 -0.67 -31.99
C ARG A 241 20.93 -1.00 -32.06
N THR A 242 20.28 -0.61 -33.14
CA THR A 242 18.92 -1.04 -33.45
C THR A 242 18.94 -2.47 -34.01
N ALA A 243 18.09 -3.33 -33.45
CA ALA A 243 17.86 -4.67 -33.92
C ALA A 243 16.61 -4.69 -34.82
N ARG A 244 16.72 -5.36 -35.97
CA ARG A 244 15.58 -5.51 -36.89
C ARG A 244 14.66 -6.61 -36.40
N VAL A 245 13.44 -6.24 -36.04
CA VAL A 245 12.36 -7.18 -35.73
C VAL A 245 11.79 -7.75 -37.02
N GLN A 246 11.53 -9.05 -37.03
CA GLN A 246 11.00 -9.80 -38.17
C GLN A 246 9.91 -10.74 -37.68
N THR A 247 8.98 -11.08 -38.56
CA THR A 247 7.98 -12.12 -38.31
C THR A 247 8.61 -13.49 -38.49
N ASP A 248 8.42 -14.36 -37.49
CA ASP A 248 8.82 -15.78 -37.46
C ASP A 248 7.60 -16.61 -37.04
N GLY A 249 6.85 -17.10 -38.03
CA GLY A 249 5.53 -17.70 -37.82
C GLY A 249 4.56 -16.69 -37.21
N ASP A 250 3.95 -17.05 -36.08
CA ASP A 250 3.01 -16.19 -35.33
C ASP A 250 3.72 -15.31 -34.28
N ARG A 251 5.05 -15.16 -34.36
CA ARG A 251 5.84 -14.41 -33.36
C ARG A 251 6.71 -13.36 -34.02
N LEU A 252 7.01 -12.29 -33.28
CA LEU A 252 8.02 -11.33 -33.67
C LEU A 252 9.36 -11.68 -33.02
N ARG A 253 10.44 -11.70 -33.81
CA ARG A 253 11.77 -12.10 -33.37
C ARG A 253 12.82 -11.12 -33.91
N ALA A 254 13.86 -10.87 -33.13
CA ALA A 254 15.06 -10.20 -33.62
C ALA A 254 16.30 -11.03 -33.24
N THR A 255 17.25 -11.12 -34.16
CA THR A 255 18.56 -11.72 -33.90
C THR A 255 19.56 -10.61 -33.65
N VAL A 256 20.24 -10.66 -32.51
CA VAL A 256 21.17 -9.63 -32.05
C VAL A 256 22.51 -10.26 -31.70
N SER A 257 23.57 -9.46 -31.80
CA SER A 257 24.86 -9.75 -31.19
C SER A 257 25.40 -8.48 -30.53
N VAL A 258 26.23 -8.67 -29.51
CA VAL A 258 26.93 -7.59 -28.81
C VAL A 258 28.43 -7.86 -28.87
N PRO A 259 29.27 -6.81 -28.99
CA PRO A 259 30.68 -6.98 -29.33
C PRO A 259 31.51 -7.58 -28.20
N ASP A 260 31.27 -7.12 -26.97
CA ASP A 260 32.17 -7.35 -25.84
C ASP A 260 31.44 -7.99 -24.66
N THR A 261 32.22 -8.41 -23.65
CA THR A 261 31.66 -8.85 -22.38
C THR A 261 31.14 -7.64 -21.59
N GLY A 262 29.96 -7.76 -21.00
CA GLY A 262 29.38 -6.69 -20.22
C GLY A 262 27.87 -6.81 -20.05
N LEU A 263 27.29 -5.78 -19.44
CA LEU A 263 25.85 -5.68 -19.25
C LEU A 263 25.23 -4.84 -20.35
N TYR A 264 24.21 -5.39 -21.01
CA TYR A 264 23.50 -4.76 -22.10
C TYR A 264 22.01 -4.60 -21.75
N ARG A 265 21.43 -3.47 -22.14
CA ARG A 265 20.01 -3.19 -22.03
C ARG A 265 19.35 -3.34 -23.39
N VAL A 266 18.41 -4.27 -23.48
CA VAL A 266 17.50 -4.42 -24.61
C VAL A 266 16.28 -3.57 -24.33
N THR A 267 15.92 -2.69 -25.27
CA THR A 267 14.74 -1.83 -25.20
C THR A 267 13.84 -2.12 -26.39
N VAL A 268 12.56 -2.39 -26.13
CA VAL A 268 11.53 -2.54 -27.16
C VAL A 268 10.46 -1.47 -26.94
N ALA A 269 10.11 -0.75 -28.01
CA ALA A 269 9.09 0.29 -27.99
C ALA A 269 8.11 0.08 -29.16
N ALA A 270 6.84 0.40 -28.91
CA ALA A 270 5.78 0.50 -29.91
C ALA A 270 4.84 1.65 -29.50
N ASP A 271 4.13 2.23 -30.46
CA ASP A 271 3.31 3.43 -30.21
C ASP A 271 2.19 3.23 -29.18
N HIS A 272 1.73 1.98 -29.02
CA HIS A 272 0.60 1.62 -28.15
C HIS A 272 1.02 1.13 -26.76
N SER A 273 2.32 1.13 -26.42
CA SER A 273 2.80 0.60 -25.13
C SER A 273 4.05 1.33 -24.64
N PRO A 274 4.20 1.58 -23.32
CA PRO A 274 5.44 2.10 -22.76
C PRO A 274 6.65 1.24 -23.15
N PRO A 275 7.84 1.84 -23.34
CA PRO A 275 9.02 1.06 -23.71
C PRO A 275 9.39 0.05 -22.63
N LEU A 276 9.63 -1.19 -23.04
CA LEU A 276 10.07 -2.28 -22.18
C LEU A 276 11.59 -2.39 -22.22
N THR A 277 12.20 -2.55 -21.06
CA THR A 277 13.65 -2.74 -20.93
C THR A 277 13.97 -4.00 -20.16
N GLN A 278 14.87 -4.83 -20.69
CA GLN A 278 15.41 -5.99 -19.97
C GLN A 278 16.95 -6.01 -20.09
N LEU A 279 17.61 -6.48 -19.03
CA LEU A 279 19.07 -6.60 -19.00
C LEU A 279 19.50 -8.00 -19.45
N VAL A 280 20.61 -8.04 -20.18
CA VAL A 280 21.28 -9.27 -20.64
C VAL A 280 22.75 -9.16 -20.30
N PHE A 281 23.32 -10.20 -19.68
CA PHE A 281 24.75 -10.28 -19.46
C PHE A 281 25.43 -11.02 -20.62
N ALA A 282 26.40 -10.38 -21.26
CA ALA A 282 27.26 -11.01 -22.24
C ALA A 282 28.58 -11.42 -21.58
N GLY A 283 28.84 -12.72 -21.50
CA GLY A 283 30.04 -13.25 -20.88
C GLY A 283 30.92 -14.03 -21.86
N PRO A 284 32.12 -14.43 -21.41
CA PRO A 284 33.00 -15.31 -22.17
C PRO A 284 32.39 -16.71 -22.33
N ASP A 285 33.02 -17.54 -23.15
CA ASP A 285 32.50 -18.87 -23.45
C ASP A 285 32.47 -19.77 -22.18
N GLY A 286 31.27 -20.13 -21.72
CA GLY A 286 30.98 -20.66 -20.39
C GLY A 286 31.34 -22.13 -20.15
N THR A 287 32.51 -22.58 -20.60
CA THR A 287 33.11 -23.80 -20.02
C THR A 287 33.82 -23.46 -18.71
N ARG A 288 33.15 -23.79 -17.59
CA ARG A 288 33.59 -23.82 -16.17
C ARG A 288 33.24 -22.60 -15.31
N PHE A 289 32.08 -22.69 -14.66
CA PHE A 289 31.83 -22.08 -13.34
C PHE A 289 31.07 -23.07 -12.45
N LEU A 290 31.59 -24.29 -12.31
CA LEU A 290 31.24 -25.25 -11.26
C LEU A 290 32.48 -26.14 -11.06
N ASP A 291 33.42 -25.67 -10.25
CA ASP A 291 34.41 -26.46 -9.48
C ASP A 291 35.36 -25.47 -8.82
N GLU A 292 34.92 -24.89 -7.69
CA GLU A 292 35.74 -24.51 -6.52
C GLU A 292 34.82 -24.25 -5.31
#